data_AF-A0A351ACI4-F1
#
_entry.id   AF-A0A351ACI4-F1
#
_cell.length_a   1.000
_cell.length_b   1.000
_cell.length_c   1.000
_cell.angle_alpha   90.00
_cell.angle_beta   90.00
_cell.angle_gamma   90.00
#
_symmetry.space_group_name_H-M   'P 1'
#
loop_
_entity.id
_entity.type
_entity.pdbx_description
1 polymer ?
#
loop_
_entity_poly.entity_id
_entity_poly.type
_entity_poly.pdbx_seq_one_letter_code
_entity_poly.pdbx_strand_id
1 'polypeptide(L)'
;MNRHREIGLMKIWITAGMALASVAAMANSFTVATFADPSGTSSNPVMFVDTNAFLVYGSWSQPGLTLETPGLIGGGSVSNAQFVMSNTTITSIVSGVYAMGSGTINFTDSASNPVLNISYTKGLLVMDGGAGSSDIRLDGVVFSGPNVPAGLSQEIYNFSFANSSYNSSTFITSYTASFTSSAVPEPASMIALGAGLLALARRRRRA
;
A
#
# COMPACT_ATOMS: atom_id res chain seq x y z
N MET A 1 62.07 26.73 -51.29
CA MET A 1 61.33 27.95 -51.66
C MET A 1 59.87 27.56 -51.88
N ASN A 2 58.96 28.17 -51.10
CA ASN A 2 57.50 28.35 -51.30
C ASN A 2 56.61 27.13 -51.56
N ARG A 3 55.77 26.70 -50.60
CA ARG A 3 54.47 27.26 -50.10
C ARG A 3 53.25 26.75 -50.88
N HIS A 4 52.15 26.58 -50.12
CA HIS A 4 50.72 26.44 -50.48
C HIS A 4 50.17 25.01 -50.43
N ARG A 5 49.46 24.65 -49.33
CA ARG A 5 47.99 24.70 -49.11
C ARG A 5 47.28 23.68 -50.02
N GLU A 6 46.51 22.70 -49.54
CA GLU A 6 45.16 22.80 -48.95
C GLU A 6 44.89 21.55 -48.08
N ILE A 7 44.75 21.66 -46.75
CA ILE A 7 43.50 21.71 -45.98
C ILE A 7 42.27 21.14 -46.71
N GLY A 8 42.01 19.85 -46.50
CA GLY A 8 40.78 19.18 -46.92
C GLY A 8 40.51 17.93 -46.10
N LEU A 9 40.25 18.06 -44.79
CA LEU A 9 39.65 16.97 -44.02
C LEU A 9 38.39 17.44 -43.29
N MET A 10 37.28 17.20 -43.99
CA MET A 10 35.97 16.79 -43.54
C MET A 10 35.67 16.98 -42.03
N LYS A 11 34.81 17.97 -41.74
CA LYS A 11 34.11 18.10 -40.46
C LYS A 11 33.18 16.89 -40.26
N ILE A 12 33.62 15.92 -39.45
CA ILE A 12 32.77 14.84 -38.95
C ILE A 12 31.90 15.44 -37.84
N TRP A 13 30.63 15.68 -38.17
CA TRP A 13 29.59 15.99 -37.19
C TRP A 13 28.92 14.70 -36.75
N ILE A 14 28.76 14.58 -35.43
CA ILE A 14 27.67 13.88 -34.71
C ILE A 14 27.69 12.36 -34.83
N THR A 15 27.98 11.69 -33.71
CA THR A 15 27.07 10.70 -33.07
C THR A 15 27.67 10.30 -31.72
N ALA A 16 27.31 11.03 -30.65
CA ALA A 16 27.40 10.50 -29.29
C ALA A 16 25.97 10.48 -28.74
N GLY A 17 25.23 9.46 -29.17
CA GLY A 17 23.86 9.22 -28.74
C GLY A 17 23.84 8.83 -27.26
N MET A 18 23.11 9.63 -26.48
CA MET A 18 22.34 9.21 -25.30
C MET A 18 22.80 7.93 -24.59
N ALA A 19 23.72 8.09 -23.64
CA ALA A 19 23.74 7.21 -22.48
C ALA A 19 22.69 7.72 -21.47
N LEU A 20 21.40 7.53 -21.80
CA LEU A 20 20.37 7.53 -20.76
C LEU A 20 20.46 6.17 -20.07
N ALA A 21 21.26 6.11 -19.01
CA ALA A 21 21.21 5.03 -18.06
C ALA A 21 19.77 4.93 -17.56
N SER A 22 19.04 3.94 -18.06
CA SER A 22 17.74 3.57 -17.57
C SER A 22 17.92 3.12 -16.13
N VAL A 23 17.65 4.00 -15.17
CA VAL A 23 17.23 3.57 -13.85
C VAL A 23 15.88 2.89 -14.08
N ALA A 24 15.91 1.59 -14.34
CA ALA A 24 14.71 0.79 -14.26
C ALA A 24 14.26 0.88 -12.82
N ALA A 25 13.26 1.74 -12.55
CA ALA A 25 12.54 1.72 -11.30
C ALA A 25 11.97 0.31 -11.17
N MET A 26 12.52 -0.47 -10.25
CA MET A 26 12.00 -1.80 -9.96
C MET A 26 10.67 -1.61 -9.26
N ALA A 27 9.58 -1.70 -10.04
CA ALA A 27 8.21 -1.79 -9.57
C ALA A 27 8.04 -3.11 -8.80
N ASN A 28 8.41 -3.12 -7.52
CA ASN A 28 8.18 -4.28 -6.66
C ASN A 28 6.88 -4.07 -5.90
N SER A 29 5.82 -4.79 -6.29
CA SER A 29 4.73 -5.08 -5.36
C SER A 29 5.33 -5.87 -4.21
N PHE A 30 5.27 -5.27 -3.02
CA PHE A 30 5.92 -5.79 -1.83
C PHE A 30 4.90 -5.89 -0.71
N THR A 31 4.72 -7.10 -0.23
CA THR A 31 3.86 -7.38 0.92
C THR A 31 4.63 -7.05 2.18
N VAL A 32 4.25 -5.97 2.86
CA VAL A 32 4.92 -5.55 4.11
C VAL A 32 4.54 -6.49 5.25
N ALA A 33 3.23 -6.74 5.40
CA ALA A 33 2.70 -7.73 6.31
C ALA A 33 1.36 -8.27 5.80
N THR A 34 1.05 -9.52 6.15
CA THR A 34 -0.29 -10.11 6.03
C THR A 34 -0.69 -10.71 7.36
N PHE A 35 -1.97 -10.56 7.70
CA PHE A 35 -2.56 -11.28 8.81
C PHE A 35 -3.53 -12.34 8.31
N ALA A 36 -3.53 -13.50 8.95
CA ALA A 36 -4.57 -14.50 8.79
C ALA A 36 -5.77 -14.15 9.69
N ASP A 37 -6.99 -14.45 9.23
CA ASP A 37 -8.21 -14.32 10.03
C ASP A 37 -8.05 -15.03 11.37
N PRO A 38 -8.01 -14.29 12.50
CA PRO A 38 -7.85 -14.90 13.81
C PRO A 38 -9.21 -15.42 14.35
N SER A 39 -10.32 -15.02 13.72
CA SER A 39 -11.67 -15.35 14.14
C SER A 39 -12.07 -16.71 13.56
N GLY A 40 -11.82 -17.78 14.31
CA GLY A 40 -12.39 -19.10 13.97
C GLY A 40 -13.94 -19.15 14.03
N THR A 41 -14.59 -18.05 14.39
CA THR A 41 -16.05 -17.92 14.60
C THR A 41 -16.51 -16.48 14.34
N SER A 42 -17.80 -16.28 14.05
CA SER A 42 -18.42 -14.97 13.82
C SER A 42 -18.55 -14.08 15.07
N SER A 43 -18.05 -14.51 16.23
CA SER A 43 -18.26 -13.84 17.52
C SER A 43 -17.15 -12.87 17.93
N ASN A 44 -16.02 -12.85 17.21
CA ASN A 44 -14.87 -12.01 17.55
C ASN A 44 -14.54 -11.07 16.38
N PRO A 45 -15.24 -9.94 16.25
CA PRO A 45 -14.94 -8.96 15.22
C PRO A 45 -13.59 -8.26 15.45
N VAL A 46 -12.87 -8.06 14.35
CA VAL A 46 -11.56 -7.39 14.29
C VAL A 46 -11.68 -5.92 13.90
N MET A 47 -12.73 -5.55 13.17
CA MET A 47 -12.96 -4.19 12.64
C MET A 47 -14.41 -3.78 12.79
N PHE A 48 -14.63 -2.49 13.03
CA PHE A 48 -15.94 -1.88 13.25
C PHE A 48 -16.07 -0.60 12.44
N VAL A 49 -17.22 -0.45 11.80
CA VAL A 49 -17.64 0.80 11.15
C VAL A 49 -18.88 1.29 11.87
N ASP A 50 -18.75 2.41 12.56
CA ASP A 50 -19.83 3.09 13.24
C ASP A 50 -20.35 4.24 12.36
N THR A 51 -21.52 4.01 11.77
CA THR A 51 -22.15 4.98 10.86
C THR A 51 -22.92 6.08 11.60
N ASN A 52 -23.13 5.93 12.91
CA ASN A 52 -23.77 6.94 13.75
C ASN A 52 -22.73 7.92 14.34
N ALA A 53 -21.60 7.39 14.81
CA ALA A 53 -20.47 8.19 15.31
C ALA A 53 -19.54 8.69 14.19
N PHE A 54 -19.72 8.20 12.95
CA PHE A 54 -18.84 8.48 11.81
C PHE A 54 -17.39 8.09 12.09
N LEU A 55 -17.18 6.85 12.55
CA LEU A 55 -15.87 6.31 12.89
C LEU A 55 -15.63 4.91 12.28
N VAL A 56 -14.38 4.63 11.95
CA VAL A 56 -13.86 3.28 11.72
C VAL A 56 -12.72 2.99 12.67
N TYR A 57 -12.74 1.82 13.29
CA TYR A 57 -11.76 1.39 14.28
C TYR A 57 -11.68 -0.14 14.33
N GLY A 58 -10.64 -0.68 14.95
CA GLY A 58 -10.44 -2.12 15.01
C GLY A 58 -9.38 -2.48 16.03
N SER A 59 -9.47 -3.68 16.57
CA SER A 59 -8.47 -4.18 17.51
C SER A 59 -8.56 -5.69 17.62
N TRP A 60 -7.43 -6.32 17.92
CA TRP A 60 -7.35 -7.72 18.29
C TRP A 60 -6.30 -7.92 19.37
N SER A 61 -6.69 -8.58 20.47
CA SER A 61 -5.80 -8.89 21.60
C SER A 61 -5.81 -10.36 22.00
N GLN A 62 -6.63 -11.18 21.34
CA GLN A 62 -6.76 -12.61 21.65
C GLN A 62 -5.64 -13.42 20.97
N PRO A 63 -5.33 -14.63 21.45
CA PRO A 63 -4.50 -15.57 20.71
C PRO A 63 -5.09 -15.91 19.32
N GLY A 64 -4.24 -16.32 18.38
CA GLY A 64 -4.66 -16.82 17.05
C GLY A 64 -4.36 -15.92 15.86
N LEU A 65 -4.01 -14.64 16.07
CA LEU A 65 -3.54 -13.79 14.98
C LEU A 65 -2.09 -14.13 14.66
N THR A 66 -1.86 -14.57 13.42
CA THR A 66 -0.51 -14.75 12.89
C THR A 66 -0.22 -13.60 11.93
N LEU A 67 0.83 -12.84 12.24
CA LEU A 67 1.31 -11.74 11.42
C LEU A 67 2.55 -12.23 10.65
N GLU A 68 2.39 -12.42 9.35
CA GLU A 68 3.51 -12.69 8.46
C GLU A 68 4.12 -11.37 8.04
N THR A 69 5.43 -11.23 8.23
CA THR A 69 6.16 -9.99 7.97
C THR A 69 7.27 -10.19 6.93
N PRO A 70 6.96 -10.72 5.73
CA PRO A 70 7.97 -10.99 4.71
C PRO A 70 8.70 -9.71 4.27
N GLY A 71 8.10 -8.55 4.54
CA GLY A 71 8.67 -7.26 4.21
C GLY A 71 9.50 -6.56 5.28
N LEU A 72 9.73 -7.19 6.43
CA LEU A 72 10.58 -6.66 7.48
C LEU A 72 12.00 -7.26 7.41
N ILE A 73 12.99 -6.55 7.95
CA ILE A 73 14.36 -7.03 8.06
C ILE A 73 14.35 -8.25 8.99
N GLY A 74 14.83 -9.40 8.51
CA GLY A 74 14.73 -10.66 9.25
C GLY A 74 13.32 -11.26 9.27
N GLY A 75 12.50 -10.94 8.26
CA GLY A 75 11.09 -11.30 8.15
C GLY A 75 10.77 -12.77 8.47
N GLY A 76 9.66 -12.94 9.18
CA GLY A 76 9.13 -14.21 9.64
C GLY A 76 7.70 -14.07 10.18
N SER A 77 7.22 -15.11 10.84
CA SER A 77 5.86 -15.19 11.38
C SER A 77 5.85 -14.76 12.86
N VAL A 78 5.03 -13.79 13.21
CA VAL A 78 4.75 -13.43 14.61
C VAL A 78 3.44 -14.09 15.02
N SER A 79 3.55 -15.14 15.84
CA SER A 79 2.39 -15.84 16.40
C SER A 79 1.73 -15.03 17.52
N ASN A 80 0.40 -15.11 17.63
CA ASN A 80 -0.39 -14.40 18.64
C ASN A 80 -0.09 -12.89 18.66
N ALA A 81 0.07 -12.32 17.46
CA ALA A 81 0.18 -10.89 17.31
C ALA A 81 -1.08 -10.20 17.85
N GLN A 82 -0.94 -8.96 18.23
CA GLN A 82 -2.05 -8.09 18.59
C GLN A 82 -2.05 -6.90 17.64
N PHE A 83 -3.21 -6.31 17.40
CA PHE A 83 -3.26 -5.06 16.66
C PHE A 83 -4.29 -4.09 17.24
N VAL A 84 -4.03 -2.81 17.03
CA VAL A 84 -4.95 -1.72 17.38
C VAL A 84 -4.91 -0.67 16.28
N MET A 85 -6.08 -0.37 15.72
CA MET A 85 -6.32 0.73 14.80
C MET A 85 -6.88 1.92 15.56
N SER A 86 -6.36 3.12 15.28
CA SER A 86 -6.89 4.36 15.83
C SER A 86 -8.30 4.64 15.33
N ASN A 87 -9.15 5.22 16.18
CA ASN A 87 -10.45 5.74 15.76
C ASN A 87 -10.26 6.77 14.65
N THR A 88 -10.71 6.43 13.46
CA THR A 88 -10.54 7.25 12.26
C THR A 88 -11.90 7.78 11.83
N THR A 89 -11.99 9.09 11.62
CA THR A 89 -13.23 9.71 11.15
C THR A 89 -13.55 9.29 9.72
N ILE A 90 -14.84 9.09 9.44
CA ILE A 90 -15.33 8.77 8.10
C ILE A 90 -16.36 9.81 7.65
N THR A 91 -16.29 10.21 6.38
CA THR A 91 -17.22 11.15 5.75
C THR A 91 -17.87 10.49 4.55
N SER A 92 -19.20 10.42 4.53
CA SER A 92 -19.93 9.82 3.41
C SER A 92 -19.68 10.61 2.12
N ILE A 93 -19.21 9.94 1.08
CA ILE A 93 -19.13 10.48 -0.28
C ILE A 93 -20.44 10.15 -1.00
N VAL A 94 -20.80 8.87 -0.98
CA VAL A 94 -22.08 8.31 -1.45
C VAL A 94 -22.45 7.15 -0.52
N SER A 95 -23.68 6.65 -0.63
CA SER A 95 -24.10 5.48 0.18
C SER A 95 -23.14 4.30 -0.01
N GLY A 96 -22.64 3.76 1.10
CA GLY A 96 -21.67 2.65 1.11
C GLY A 96 -20.22 3.06 0.85
N VAL A 97 -19.91 4.33 0.56
CA VAL A 97 -18.54 4.79 0.29
C VAL A 97 -18.19 6.01 1.12
N TYR A 98 -17.13 5.88 1.91
CA TYR A 98 -16.71 6.90 2.87
C TYR A 98 -15.24 7.30 2.66
N ALA A 99 -14.97 8.60 2.69
CA ALA A 99 -13.61 9.11 2.85
C ALA A 99 -13.18 8.94 4.30
N MET A 100 -11.97 8.44 4.53
CA MET A 100 -11.37 8.28 5.86
C MET A 100 -10.35 9.39 6.12
N GLY A 101 -10.30 9.86 7.37
CA GLY A 101 -9.23 10.71 7.88
C GLY A 101 -7.88 10.00 8.00
N SER A 102 -6.91 10.67 8.63
CA SER A 102 -5.62 10.06 8.99
C SER A 102 -5.75 9.15 10.20
N GLY A 103 -4.82 8.22 10.36
CA GLY A 103 -4.80 7.30 11.49
C GLY A 103 -3.58 6.39 11.50
N THR A 104 -3.60 5.44 12.43
CA THR A 104 -2.54 4.46 12.64
C THR A 104 -3.10 3.06 12.89
N ILE A 105 -2.33 2.06 12.51
CA ILE A 105 -2.56 0.64 12.84
C ILE A 105 -1.26 0.12 13.43
N ASN A 106 -1.31 -0.22 14.72
CA ASN A 106 -0.17 -0.72 15.48
C ASN A 106 -0.30 -2.22 15.65
N PHE A 107 0.79 -2.94 15.41
CA PHE A 107 0.92 -4.36 15.65
C PHE A 107 1.99 -4.59 16.72
N THR A 108 1.67 -5.47 17.67
CA THR A 108 2.60 -5.94 18.70
C THR A 108 2.64 -7.46 18.72
N ASP A 109 3.67 -8.03 19.35
CA ASP A 109 3.66 -9.45 19.70
C ASP A 109 2.77 -9.72 20.93
N SER A 110 2.71 -10.99 21.37
CA SER A 110 1.95 -11.39 22.55
C SER A 110 2.45 -10.81 23.88
N ALA A 111 3.68 -10.28 23.90
CA ALA A 111 4.28 -9.60 25.05
C ALA A 111 4.17 -8.06 24.95
N SER A 112 3.38 -7.56 23.99
CA SER A 112 3.19 -6.13 23.71
C SER A 112 4.45 -5.39 23.23
N ASN A 113 5.45 -6.11 22.70
CA ASN A 113 6.57 -5.47 22.02
C ASN A 113 6.13 -4.98 20.63
N PRO A 114 6.51 -3.77 20.19
CA PRO A 114 6.14 -3.24 18.88
C PRO A 114 6.76 -4.06 17.76
N VAL A 115 5.94 -4.43 16.77
CA VAL A 115 6.38 -5.18 15.58
C VAL A 115 6.32 -4.29 14.34
N LEU A 116 5.15 -3.68 14.10
CA LEU A 116 4.89 -2.87 12.93
C LEU A 116 3.88 -1.77 13.30
N ASN A 117 4.15 -0.55 12.89
CA ASN A 117 3.19 0.53 12.87
C ASN A 117 2.99 0.99 11.42
N ILE A 118 1.73 1.16 11.06
CA ILE A 118 1.29 1.66 9.75
C ILE A 118 0.58 2.97 10.03
N SER A 119 1.16 4.10 9.63
CA SER A 119 0.45 5.38 9.63
C SER A 119 -0.03 5.73 8.22
N TYR A 120 -1.16 6.41 8.12
CA TYR A 120 -1.74 6.86 6.84
C TYR A 120 -2.30 8.26 6.97
N THR A 121 -2.35 8.98 5.85
CA THR A 121 -2.78 10.38 5.83
C THR A 121 -4.27 10.51 5.52
N LYS A 122 -4.82 9.57 4.75
CA LYS A 122 -6.22 9.50 4.36
C LYS A 122 -6.55 8.07 3.92
N GLY A 123 -7.83 7.81 3.69
CA GLY A 123 -8.25 6.55 3.09
C GLY A 123 -9.63 6.61 2.45
N LEU A 124 -10.05 5.48 1.91
CA LEU A 124 -11.37 5.24 1.36
C LEU A 124 -11.87 3.91 1.95
N LEU A 125 -13.05 3.96 2.56
CA LEU A 125 -13.78 2.78 3.01
C LEU A 125 -14.92 2.54 2.03
N VAL A 126 -14.96 1.35 1.46
CA VAL A 126 -16.07 0.84 0.64
C VAL A 126 -16.74 -0.27 1.43
N MET A 127 -17.95 -0.02 1.89
CA MET A 127 -18.80 -1.02 2.51
C MET A 127 -19.53 -1.81 1.43
N ASP A 128 -19.61 -3.13 1.60
CA ASP A 128 -20.34 -4.03 0.69
C ASP A 128 -19.88 -3.91 -0.78
N GLY A 129 -18.57 -3.84 -1.00
CA GLY A 129 -17.94 -3.63 -2.31
C GLY A 129 -18.10 -4.77 -3.33
N GLY A 130 -18.89 -5.81 -3.01
CA GLY A 130 -19.05 -6.99 -3.87
C GLY A 130 -19.53 -8.22 -3.09
N ALA A 131 -18.84 -9.35 -3.24
CA ALA A 131 -19.20 -10.68 -2.72
C ALA A 131 -19.19 -10.82 -1.17
N GLY A 132 -19.78 -9.86 -0.45
CA GLY A 132 -19.80 -9.81 1.02
C GLY A 132 -18.51 -9.31 1.65
N SER A 133 -17.66 -8.60 0.89
CA SER A 133 -16.44 -7.97 1.39
C SER A 133 -16.55 -6.45 1.43
N SER A 134 -15.90 -5.86 2.42
CA SER A 134 -15.69 -4.41 2.54
C SER A 134 -14.21 -4.12 2.44
N ASP A 135 -13.84 -3.06 1.75
CA ASP A 135 -12.44 -2.73 1.48
C ASP A 135 -12.07 -1.38 2.07
N ILE A 136 -10.91 -1.32 2.73
CA ILE A 136 -10.24 -0.09 3.13
C ILE A 136 -9.02 0.09 2.26
N ARG A 137 -8.99 1.21 1.54
CA ARG A 137 -7.82 1.70 0.83
C ARG A 137 -7.21 2.85 1.62
N LEU A 138 -6.01 2.64 2.17
CA LEU A 138 -5.22 3.69 2.80
C LEU A 138 -4.33 4.38 1.77
N ASP A 139 -4.05 5.66 2.00
CA ASP A 139 -3.21 6.50 1.14
C ASP A 139 -2.19 7.31 1.95
N GLY A 140 -0.99 7.48 1.39
CA GLY A 140 0.14 8.14 2.04
C GLY A 140 0.61 7.34 3.25
N VAL A 141 0.89 6.05 3.04
CA VAL A 141 1.20 5.08 4.07
C VAL A 141 2.69 5.11 4.41
N VAL A 142 3.02 5.16 5.70
CA VAL A 142 4.39 5.07 6.20
C VAL A 142 4.47 3.93 7.20
N PHE A 143 5.49 3.09 7.04
CA PHE A 143 5.75 1.97 7.94
C PHE A 143 6.86 2.36 8.91
N SER A 144 6.70 1.99 10.18
CA SER A 144 7.72 2.15 11.21
C SER A 144 7.70 0.99 12.20
N GLY A 145 8.85 0.70 12.82
CA GLY A 145 8.99 -0.41 13.75
C GLY A 145 10.44 -0.87 13.88
N PRO A 146 10.76 -1.75 14.85
CA PRO A 146 12.14 -2.17 15.12
C PRO A 146 12.82 -2.85 13.93
N ASN A 147 12.05 -3.59 13.13
CA ASN A 147 12.55 -4.35 11.97
C ASN A 147 12.10 -3.75 10.64
N VAL A 148 11.54 -2.53 10.64
CA VAL A 148 11.12 -1.85 9.41
C VAL A 148 12.32 -1.12 8.78
N PRO A 149 12.64 -1.36 7.50
CA PRO A 149 13.64 -0.57 6.79
C PRO A 149 13.36 0.93 6.89
N ALA A 150 14.39 1.73 7.17
CA ALA A 150 14.24 3.18 7.29
C ALA A 150 13.67 3.79 6.01
N GLY A 151 12.62 4.60 6.13
CA GLY A 151 11.97 5.28 5.01
C GLY A 151 10.99 4.41 4.20
N LEU A 152 10.66 3.21 4.68
CA LEU A 152 9.65 2.38 4.01
C LEU A 152 8.28 3.09 4.02
N SER A 153 7.80 3.44 2.84
CA SER A 153 6.52 4.09 2.62
C SER A 153 5.89 3.57 1.35
N GLN A 154 4.56 3.64 1.29
CA GLN A 154 3.77 3.24 0.14
C GLN A 154 2.68 4.28 -0.11
N GLU A 155 2.36 4.50 -1.38
CA GLU A 155 1.28 5.42 -1.74
C GLU A 155 -0.07 4.84 -1.32
N ILE A 156 -0.28 3.54 -1.53
CA ILE A 156 -1.56 2.86 -1.30
C ILE A 156 -1.33 1.57 -0.52
N TYR A 157 -2.19 1.30 0.47
CA TYR A 157 -2.23 0.02 1.18
C TYR A 157 -3.69 -0.44 1.38
N ASN A 158 -4.02 -1.66 0.98
CA ASN A 158 -5.41 -2.13 0.99
C ASN A 158 -5.64 -3.24 2.02
N PHE A 159 -6.78 -3.14 2.69
CA PHE A 159 -7.34 -4.18 3.54
C PHE A 159 -8.70 -4.57 3.00
N SER A 160 -8.96 -5.86 2.93
CA SER A 160 -10.29 -6.40 2.69
C SER A 160 -10.79 -7.06 3.96
N PHE A 161 -12.06 -6.89 4.26
CA PHE A 161 -12.72 -7.45 5.41
C PHE A 161 -13.93 -8.26 4.95
N ALA A 162 -14.18 -9.38 5.60
CA ALA A 162 -15.28 -10.27 5.28
C ALA A 162 -16.06 -10.68 6.54
N ASN A 163 -17.18 -11.37 6.32
CA ASN A 163 -18.11 -11.80 7.37
C ASN A 163 -18.67 -10.60 8.15
N SER A 164 -19.32 -9.67 7.43
CA SER A 164 -19.96 -8.51 8.04
C SER A 164 -21.19 -8.91 8.85
N SER A 165 -21.39 -8.23 9.98
CA SER A 165 -22.61 -8.32 10.78
C SER A 165 -23.04 -6.91 11.16
N TYR A 166 -24.27 -6.54 10.81
CA TYR A 166 -24.83 -5.23 11.09
C TYR A 166 -25.71 -5.27 12.34
N ASN A 167 -25.45 -4.35 13.27
CA ASN A 167 -26.29 -4.13 14.45
C ASN A 167 -27.12 -2.86 14.27
N SER A 168 -28.43 -3.03 14.06
CA SER A 168 -29.36 -1.92 13.83
C SER A 168 -29.64 -1.07 15.07
N SER A 169 -29.35 -1.57 16.28
CA SER A 169 -29.54 -0.80 17.52
C SER A 169 -28.39 0.17 17.78
N THR A 170 -27.18 -0.17 17.33
CA THR A 170 -25.98 0.66 17.51
C THR A 170 -25.51 1.31 16.21
N PHE A 171 -26.06 0.92 15.05
CA PHE A 171 -25.64 1.35 13.71
C PHE A 171 -24.17 1.00 13.41
N ILE A 172 -23.66 -0.07 14.04
CA ILE A 172 -22.30 -0.56 13.89
C ILE A 172 -22.31 -1.78 12.97
N THR A 173 -21.44 -1.76 11.96
CA THR A 173 -21.09 -2.93 11.14
C THR A 173 -19.78 -3.50 11.64
N SER A 174 -19.76 -4.76 12.02
CA SER A 174 -18.57 -5.46 12.51
C SER A 174 -18.09 -6.51 11.52
N TYR A 175 -16.78 -6.70 11.39
CA TYR A 175 -16.16 -7.67 10.49
C TYR A 175 -15.25 -8.61 11.27
N THR A 176 -15.29 -9.91 10.97
CA THR A 176 -14.52 -10.92 11.72
C THR A 176 -13.26 -11.35 10.99
N ALA A 177 -13.31 -11.42 9.66
CA ALA A 177 -12.16 -11.76 8.84
C ALA A 177 -11.52 -10.50 8.26
N SER A 178 -10.20 -10.47 8.22
CA SER A 178 -9.43 -9.44 7.53
C SER A 178 -8.33 -10.08 6.69
N PHE A 179 -8.20 -9.62 5.44
CA PHE A 179 -7.15 -10.00 4.51
C PHE A 179 -6.43 -8.73 4.04
N THR A 180 -5.11 -8.67 4.17
CA THR A 180 -4.33 -7.58 3.56
C THR A 180 -3.95 -7.95 2.14
N SER A 181 -4.26 -7.09 1.17
CA SER A 181 -3.76 -7.23 -0.20
C SER A 181 -2.79 -6.10 -0.52
N SER A 182 -1.51 -6.49 -0.64
CA SER A 182 -0.36 -5.82 -1.26
C SER A 182 -0.56 -4.42 -1.86
N ALA A 183 0.40 -3.54 -1.55
CA ALA A 183 0.55 -2.24 -2.20
C ALA A 183 0.99 -2.33 -3.67
N VAL A 184 0.42 -1.40 -4.43
CA VAL A 184 0.78 -1.12 -5.82
C VAL A 184 1.73 0.07 -5.81
N PRO A 185 2.96 -0.04 -6.34
CA PRO A 185 3.78 1.13 -6.65
C PRO A 185 3.02 1.98 -7.70
N GLU A 186 2.84 3.32 -7.59
CA GLU A 186 3.76 4.32 -8.18
C GLU A 186 3.14 5.69 -8.53
N PRO A 187 4.03 6.71 -8.54
CA PRO A 187 4.19 7.64 -9.67
C PRO A 187 5.33 7.27 -10.65
N ALA A 188 6.38 6.56 -10.19
CA ALA A 188 7.62 6.36 -10.95
C ALA A 188 7.53 5.36 -12.13
N SER A 189 6.74 4.30 -12.06
CA SER A 189 6.62 3.36 -13.18
C SER A 189 5.38 3.57 -14.04
N MET A 190 4.44 4.45 -13.64
CA MET A 190 3.63 5.19 -14.61
C MET A 190 4.52 6.08 -15.50
N ILE A 191 5.53 6.76 -14.92
CA ILE A 191 6.51 7.52 -15.71
C ILE A 191 7.36 6.59 -16.57
N ALA A 192 7.81 5.44 -16.05
CA ALA A 192 8.60 4.48 -16.84
C ALA A 192 7.79 3.83 -17.97
N LEU A 193 6.52 3.49 -17.74
CA LEU A 193 5.59 3.00 -18.76
C LEU A 193 5.36 4.07 -19.83
N GLY A 194 5.09 5.32 -19.41
CA GLY A 194 4.93 6.46 -20.31
C GLY A 194 6.17 6.71 -21.16
N ALA A 195 7.36 6.66 -20.55
CA ALA A 195 8.63 6.79 -21.25
C ALA A 195 8.89 5.62 -22.22
N GLY A 196 8.54 4.38 -21.84
CA GLY A 196 8.65 3.19 -22.69
C GLY A 196 7.74 3.26 -23.93
N LEU A 197 6.50 3.71 -23.76
CA LEU A 197 5.56 3.92 -24.86
C LEU A 197 6.02 5.05 -25.79
N LEU A 198 6.54 6.15 -25.25
CA LEU A 198 7.12 7.24 -26.03
C LEU A 198 8.36 6.80 -26.83
N ALA A 199 9.22 5.97 -26.26
CA ALA A 199 10.38 5.40 -26.94
C ALA A 199 9.96 4.48 -28.10
N LEU A 200 8.94 3.63 -27.91
CA LEU A 200 8.36 2.79 -28.96
C LEU A 200 7.70 3.63 -30.07
N ALA A 201 6.93 4.66 -29.72
CA ALA A 201 6.30 5.56 -30.68
C ALA A 201 7.36 6.32 -31.51
N ARG A 202 8.49 6.71 -30.91
CA ARG A 202 9.60 7.37 -31.61
C ARG A 202 10.36 6.41 -32.54
N ARG A 203 10.46 5.13 -32.19
CA ARG A 203 11.05 4.09 -33.04
C ARG A 203 10.21 3.83 -34.29
N ARG A 204 8.88 3.82 -34.16
CA ARG A 204 7.96 3.62 -35.31
C ARG A 204 7.90 4.78 -36.28
N ARG A 205 8.29 6.00 -35.89
CA ARG A 205 8.38 7.17 -36.79
C ARG A 205 9.72 7.27 -37.53
N ARG A 206 10.68 6.39 -37.22
CA ARG A 206 12.00 6.34 -37.87
C ARG A 206 12.21 5.10 -38.74
N ALA A 207 11.24 4.18 -38.78
CA ALA A 207 11.12 3.11 -39.78
C ALA A 207 10.08 3.56 -40.82
#